data_AF-A0A2K1JUY7-F1
#
_entry.id   AF-A0A2K1JUY7-F1
#
_cell.length_a   1.000
_cell.length_b   1.000
_cell.length_c   1.000
_cell.angle_alpha   90.00
_cell.angle_beta   90.00
_cell.angle_gamma   90.00
#
_symmetry.space_group_name_H-M   'P 1'
#
loop_
_entity.id
_entity.type
_entity.pdbx_description
1 polymer ?
#
loop_
_entity_poly.entity_id
_entity_poly.type
_entity_poly.pdbx_seq_one_letter_code
_entity_poly.pdbx_strand_id
1 'polypeptide(L)'
;MDFLTKFIKSKKDLSSKSPKGYEYEIKIGLKDITEREFMALPKINNIITTEEILYSVKSSSTVTVREISSDFFIKEKISSKTISKFNAEVVLFLKRRYHKEEGMALRIKRNKERSTISYDKFKIDSTRITSEAHIHYKIKLEVLDDDCEPKLLELILECIRPSTVLQIFKLINKL
;
A
#
# COMPACT_ATOMS: atom_id res chain seq x y z
N MET A 1 16.41 -3.31 18.18
CA MET A 1 15.79 -2.24 17.37
C MET A 1 14.64 -2.84 16.60
N ASP A 2 13.43 -2.34 16.84
CA ASP A 2 12.21 -2.79 16.19
C ASP A 2 12.30 -2.65 14.65
N PHE A 3 11.62 -3.53 13.91
CA PHE A 3 11.73 -3.57 12.46
C PHE A 3 11.11 -2.32 11.80
N LEU A 4 10.03 -1.76 12.33
CA LEU A 4 9.46 -0.52 11.80
C LEU A 4 10.41 0.65 12.03
N THR A 5 11.07 0.70 13.19
CA THR A 5 12.12 1.70 13.45
C THR A 5 13.21 1.67 12.38
N LYS A 6 13.64 0.46 11.95
CA LYS A 6 14.64 0.32 10.89
C LYS A 6 14.11 0.85 9.55
N PHE A 7 12.87 0.53 9.17
CA PHE A 7 12.27 1.00 7.92
C PHE A 7 12.10 2.52 7.91
N ILE A 8 11.62 3.11 9.01
CA ILE A 8 11.47 4.56 9.17
C ILE A 8 12.83 5.26 9.05
N LYS A 9 13.84 4.75 9.76
CA LYS A 9 15.21 5.28 9.64
C LYS A 9 15.74 5.21 8.21
N SER A 10 15.59 4.05 7.54
CA SER A 10 16.02 3.89 6.16
C SER A 10 15.29 4.83 5.20
N LYS A 11 13.98 5.07 5.39
CA LYS A 11 13.22 6.06 4.61
C LYS A 11 13.78 7.46 4.82
N LYS A 12 14.02 7.89 6.07
CA LYS A 12 14.61 9.21 6.37
C LYS A 12 15.98 9.37 5.71
N ASP A 13 16.86 8.37 5.87
CA ASP A 13 18.21 8.38 5.31
C ASP A 13 18.20 8.49 3.77
N LEU A 14 17.35 7.70 3.10
CA LEU A 14 17.22 7.75 1.64
C LEU A 14 16.60 9.06 1.15
N SER A 15 15.58 9.56 1.84
CA SER A 15 14.90 10.81 1.46
C SER A 15 15.86 12.00 1.55
N SER A 16 16.74 12.03 2.57
CA SER A 16 17.74 13.10 2.75
C SER A 16 18.77 13.19 1.61
N LYS A 17 18.97 12.10 0.86
CA LYS A 17 19.95 11.99 -0.23
C LYS A 17 19.31 11.96 -1.62
N SER A 18 17.99 12.06 -1.69
CA SER A 18 17.28 11.76 -2.93
C SER A 18 17.26 12.94 -3.91
N PRO A 19 17.36 12.68 -5.23
CA PRO A 19 17.11 13.70 -6.23
C PRO A 19 15.68 14.24 -6.15
N LYS A 20 15.47 15.46 -6.63
CA LYS A 20 14.14 16.06 -6.73
C LYS A 20 13.21 15.18 -7.58
N GLY A 21 12.00 14.94 -7.08
CA GLY A 21 10.97 14.12 -7.76
C GLY A 21 10.98 12.63 -7.39
N TYR A 22 11.87 12.21 -6.48
CA TYR A 22 11.89 10.87 -5.90
C TYR A 22 11.19 10.91 -4.54
N GLU A 23 10.21 10.04 -4.36
CA GLU A 23 9.41 9.91 -3.14
C GLU A 23 9.59 8.51 -2.55
N TYR A 24 9.82 8.42 -1.25
CA TYR A 24 9.87 7.13 -0.56
C TYR A 24 8.63 6.92 0.29
N GLU A 25 8.07 5.72 0.23
CA GLU A 25 6.85 5.34 0.96
C GLU A 25 7.09 4.06 1.75
N ILE A 26 6.69 4.03 3.01
CA ILE A 26 6.59 2.77 3.78
C ILE A 26 5.14 2.31 3.72
N LYS A 27 4.92 1.08 3.24
CA LYS A 27 3.61 0.43 3.30
C LYS A 27 3.68 -0.90 4.00
N ILE A 28 2.68 -1.17 4.83
CA ILE A 28 2.47 -2.46 5.45
C ILE A 28 1.20 -3.04 4.82
N GLY A 29 1.35 -4.11 4.04
CA GLY A 29 0.25 -4.80 3.41
C GLY A 29 -0.07 -6.09 4.15
N LEU A 30 -1.34 -6.29 4.52
CA LEU A 30 -1.81 -7.60 4.96
C LEU A 30 -1.83 -8.57 3.77
N LYS A 31 -1.48 -9.82 4.01
CA LYS A 31 -1.49 -10.89 3.00
C LYS A 31 -2.78 -11.70 3.07
N ASP A 32 -3.11 -12.32 1.95
CA ASP A 32 -4.18 -13.33 1.82
C ASP A 32 -5.56 -12.85 2.31
N ILE A 33 -5.87 -11.57 2.08
CA ILE A 33 -7.14 -10.97 2.46
C ILE A 33 -8.28 -11.57 1.64
N THR A 34 -9.24 -12.15 2.34
CA THR A 34 -10.49 -12.65 1.77
C THR A 34 -11.51 -11.53 1.59
N GLU A 35 -12.51 -11.76 0.74
CA GLU A 35 -13.62 -10.82 0.56
C GLU A 35 -14.35 -10.51 1.87
N ARG A 36 -14.62 -11.56 2.68
CA ARG A 36 -15.32 -11.42 3.95
C ARG A 36 -14.61 -10.45 4.89
N GLU A 37 -13.29 -10.58 4.99
CA GLU A 37 -12.45 -9.74 5.84
C GLU A 37 -12.38 -8.30 5.31
N PHE A 38 -12.29 -8.15 3.99
CA PHE A 38 -12.34 -6.86 3.32
C PHE A 38 -13.67 -6.12 3.53
N MET A 39 -14.80 -6.84 3.49
CA MET A 39 -16.13 -6.27 3.70
C MET A 39 -16.40 -5.91 5.17
N ALA A 40 -15.71 -6.55 6.12
CA ALA A 40 -15.87 -6.29 7.54
C ALA A 40 -15.17 -5.00 8.04
N LEU A 41 -14.25 -4.44 7.24
CA LEU A 41 -13.60 -3.18 7.60
C LEU A 41 -14.58 -2.01 7.49
N PRO A 42 -14.52 -1.02 8.42
CA PRO A 42 -15.22 0.23 8.21
C PRO A 42 -14.72 0.87 6.92
N LYS A 43 -15.66 1.30 6.08
CA LYS A 43 -15.37 2.04 4.86
C LYS A 43 -15.96 3.42 4.99
N ILE A 44 -15.22 4.42 4.55
CA ILE A 44 -15.79 5.76 4.36
C ILE A 44 -16.54 5.71 3.03
N ASN A 45 -17.71 6.37 2.95
CA ASN A 45 -18.54 6.38 1.74
C ASN A 45 -17.85 7.01 0.51
N ASN A 46 -16.68 7.64 0.69
CA ASN A 46 -15.88 8.20 -0.39
C ASN A 46 -14.98 7.14 -1.02
N ILE A 47 -15.58 6.24 -1.80
CA ILE A 47 -14.86 5.27 -2.62
C ILE A 47 -14.37 5.97 -3.89
N ILE A 48 -13.06 5.95 -4.11
CA ILE A 48 -12.43 6.46 -5.33
C ILE A 48 -12.18 5.28 -6.28
N THR A 49 -12.70 5.39 -7.49
CA THR A 49 -12.42 4.44 -8.57
C THR A 49 -11.31 4.98 -9.47
N THR A 50 -10.33 4.15 -9.79
CA THR A 50 -9.21 4.51 -10.64
C THR A 50 -8.89 3.37 -11.60
N GLU A 51 -8.84 3.67 -12.89
CA GLU A 51 -8.24 2.79 -13.89
C GLU A 51 -6.71 2.92 -13.81
N GLU A 52 -6.01 1.79 -13.72
CA GLU A 52 -4.56 1.75 -13.75
C GLU A 52 -4.11 0.73 -14.80
N ILE A 53 -3.18 1.15 -15.65
CA ILE A 53 -2.54 0.30 -16.64
C ILE A 53 -1.10 0.03 -16.19
N LEU A 54 -0.68 -1.23 -16.22
CA LEU A 54 0.67 -1.66 -15.90
C LEU A 54 1.44 -2.02 -17.16
N TYR A 55 2.63 -1.45 -17.30
CA TYR A 55 3.57 -1.76 -18.37
C TYR A 55 4.84 -2.41 -17.81
N SER A 56 5.40 -3.35 -18.55
CA SER A 56 6.81 -3.75 -18.41
C SER A 56 7.68 -2.91 -19.33
N VAL A 57 8.91 -2.64 -18.88
CA VAL A 57 9.92 -1.94 -19.69
C VAL A 57 10.81 -2.98 -20.37
N LYS A 58 10.99 -2.88 -21.68
CA LYS A 58 11.94 -3.72 -22.43
C LYS A 58 13.33 -3.61 -21.77
N SER A 59 13.99 -4.74 -21.53
CA SER A 59 15.25 -4.89 -20.78
C SER A 59 15.20 -4.80 -19.24
N SER A 60 14.03 -4.60 -18.62
CA SER A 60 13.89 -4.65 -17.15
C SER A 60 12.72 -5.52 -16.72
N SER A 61 13.03 -6.65 -16.07
CA SER A 61 12.02 -7.54 -15.48
C SER A 61 11.50 -7.04 -14.14
N THR A 62 12.20 -6.10 -13.50
CA THR A 62 11.93 -5.62 -12.13
C THR A 62 11.16 -4.30 -12.12
N VAL A 63 11.24 -3.51 -13.19
CA VAL A 63 10.56 -2.21 -13.29
C VAL A 63 9.16 -2.39 -13.86
N THR A 64 8.16 -1.99 -13.08
CA THR A 64 6.78 -1.86 -13.54
C THR A 64 6.41 -0.39 -13.59
N VAL A 65 6.00 0.08 -14.77
CA VAL A 65 5.47 1.43 -14.97
C VAL A 65 3.96 1.40 -14.82
N ARG A 66 3.42 2.39 -14.12
CA ARG A 66 2.00 2.58 -13.87
C ARG A 66 1.54 3.80 -14.63
N GLU A 67 0.47 3.65 -15.40
CA GLU A 67 -0.27 4.77 -15.97
C GLU A 67 -1.57 4.96 -15.17
N ILE A 68 -1.77 6.18 -14.68
CA ILE A 68 -2.95 6.59 -13.94
C ILE A 68 -3.34 7.98 -14.43
N SER A 69 -4.54 8.15 -14.98
CA SER A 69 -5.01 9.43 -15.53
C SER A 69 -4.00 10.09 -16.48
N SER A 70 -3.43 9.29 -17.40
CA SER A 70 -2.40 9.69 -18.37
C SER A 70 -1.02 10.07 -17.82
N ASP A 71 -0.82 10.04 -16.50
CA ASP A 71 0.50 10.20 -15.89
C ASP A 71 1.20 8.85 -15.68
N PHE A 72 2.51 8.81 -15.96
CA PHE A 72 3.34 7.62 -15.83
C PHE A 72 4.23 7.70 -14.58
N PHE A 73 4.29 6.60 -13.82
CA PHE A 73 5.10 6.51 -12.61
C PHE A 73 5.79 5.16 -12.50
N ILE A 74 7.04 5.17 -12.04
CA ILE A 74 7.69 3.96 -11.56
C ILE A 74 7.38 3.82 -10.06
N LYS A 75 7.05 2.59 -9.67
CA LYS A 75 7.00 2.21 -8.25
C LYS A 75 7.83 0.97 -8.01
N GLU A 76 8.99 1.17 -7.40
CA GLU A 76 10.00 0.15 -7.17
C GLU A 76 10.05 -0.25 -5.70
N LYS A 77 10.19 -1.55 -5.44
CA LYS A 77 10.36 -2.10 -4.09
C LYS A 77 11.85 -2.11 -3.76
N ILE A 78 12.25 -1.29 -2.77
CA ILE A 78 13.64 -1.15 -2.34
C ILE A 78 14.00 -2.22 -1.31
N SER A 79 13.13 -2.41 -0.32
CA SER A 79 13.33 -3.41 0.72
C SER A 79 11.99 -3.90 1.26
N SER A 80 11.98 -5.09 1.85
CA SER A 80 10.79 -5.64 2.48
C SER A 80 11.12 -6.58 3.61
N LYS A 81 10.16 -6.76 4.53
CA LYS A 81 10.23 -7.77 5.57
C LYS A 81 8.83 -8.33 5.85
N THR A 82 8.73 -9.64 5.94
CA THR A 82 7.51 -10.32 6.41
C THR A 82 7.39 -10.16 7.92
N ILE A 83 6.17 -9.85 8.38
CA ILE A 83 5.81 -9.73 9.79
C ILE A 83 4.83 -10.86 10.11
N SER A 84 5.37 -12.02 10.47
CA SER A 84 4.59 -13.25 10.64
C SER A 84 3.46 -13.10 11.67
N LYS A 85 3.68 -12.34 12.74
CA LYS A 85 2.67 -12.04 13.78
C LYS A 85 1.35 -11.51 13.19
N PHE A 86 1.42 -10.73 12.12
CA PHE A 86 0.27 -10.05 11.51
C PHE A 86 -0.13 -10.63 10.14
N ASN A 87 0.50 -11.71 9.68
CA ASN A 87 0.45 -12.15 8.29
C ASN A 87 0.59 -10.97 7.30
N ALA A 88 1.62 -10.13 7.53
CA ALA A 88 1.80 -8.89 6.80
C ALA A 88 3.19 -8.79 6.18
N GLU A 89 3.37 -7.86 5.25
CA GLU A 89 4.66 -7.46 4.71
C GLU A 89 4.81 -5.95 4.83
N VAL A 90 5.87 -5.50 5.49
CA VAL A 90 6.32 -4.11 5.37
C VAL A 90 7.24 -3.99 4.17
N VAL A 91 7.04 -2.93 3.39
CA VAL A 91 7.79 -2.67 2.17
C VAL A 91 8.12 -1.19 2.10
N LEU A 92 9.39 -0.89 1.81
CA LEU A 92 9.86 0.43 1.44
C LEU A 92 9.83 0.54 -0.08
N PHE A 93 9.05 1.49 -0.59
CA PHE A 93 8.94 1.78 -2.01
C PHE A 93 9.64 3.08 -2.36
N LEU A 94 10.24 3.11 -3.55
CA LEU A 94 10.55 4.33 -4.27
C LEU A 94 9.44 4.59 -5.30
N LYS A 95 9.01 5.84 -5.39
CA LYS A 95 8.07 6.33 -6.41
C LYS A 95 8.69 7.54 -7.09
N ARG A 96 8.63 7.56 -8.42
CA ARG A 96 9.07 8.71 -9.24
C ARG A 96 8.19 8.83 -10.48
N ARG A 97 8.02 10.05 -10.98
CA ARG A 97 7.43 10.28 -12.30
C ARG A 97 8.30 9.63 -13.37
N TYR A 98 7.66 9.21 -14.45
CA TYR A 98 8.31 8.59 -15.59
C TYR A 98 7.77 9.20 -16.87
N HIS A 99 8.56 9.16 -17.94
CA HIS A 99 8.12 9.57 -19.26
C HIS A 99 7.76 8.32 -20.07
N LYS A 100 6.72 8.42 -20.92
CA LYS A 100 6.38 7.33 -21.83
C LYS A 100 7.53 7.17 -22.83
N GLU A 101 8.03 5.95 -22.99
CA GLU A 101 9.16 5.61 -23.86
C GLU A 101 8.78 4.47 -24.80
N GLU A 102 9.48 4.39 -25.94
CA GLU A 102 9.38 3.25 -26.85
C GLU A 102 9.87 1.97 -26.16
N GLY A 103 9.14 0.86 -26.36
CA GLY A 103 9.47 -0.43 -25.74
C GLY A 103 8.75 -0.73 -24.42
N MET A 104 7.79 0.10 -23.98
CA MET A 104 6.83 -0.31 -22.97
C MET A 104 5.83 -1.33 -23.54
N ALA A 105 5.72 -2.49 -22.91
CA ALA A 105 4.73 -3.50 -23.27
C ALA A 105 3.60 -3.52 -22.22
N LEU A 106 2.36 -3.41 -22.69
CA LEU A 106 1.17 -3.56 -21.84
C LEU A 106 1.19 -4.93 -21.18
N ARG A 107 1.04 -4.96 -19.86
CA ARG A 107 0.90 -6.21 -19.10
C ARG A 107 -0.52 -6.44 -18.65
N ILE A 108 -1.08 -5.49 -17.92
CA ILE A 108 -2.37 -5.68 -17.24
C ILE A 108 -3.10 -4.34 -17.18
N LYS A 109 -4.39 -4.35 -17.51
CA LYS A 109 -5.34 -3.29 -17.18
C LYS A 109 -6.16 -3.70 -15.96
N ARG A 110 -6.34 -2.80 -15.00
CA ARG A 110 -7.11 -3.07 -13.79
C ARG A 110 -7.84 -1.84 -13.27
N ASN A 111 -9.02 -2.07 -12.71
CA ASN A 111 -9.79 -1.11 -11.98
C ASN A 111 -9.55 -1.26 -10.48
N LYS A 112 -9.44 -0.13 -9.79
CA LYS A 112 -9.25 -0.08 -8.35
C LYS A 112 -10.35 0.73 -7.72
N GLU A 113 -11.10 0.13 -6.83
CA GLU A 113 -12.00 0.82 -5.91
C GLU A 113 -11.28 0.94 -4.57
N ARG A 114 -11.00 2.16 -4.13
CA ARG A 114 -10.27 2.41 -2.88
C ARG A 114 -11.11 3.24 -1.91
N SER A 115 -11.23 2.75 -0.68
CA SER A 115 -11.61 3.55 0.48
C SER A 115 -10.36 3.84 1.30
N THR A 116 -10.20 5.08 1.75
CA THR A 116 -9.06 5.51 2.56
C THR A 116 -9.57 6.14 3.85
N ILE A 117 -9.06 5.68 4.98
CA ILE A 117 -9.21 6.35 6.28
C ILE A 117 -7.86 6.99 6.59
N SER A 118 -7.82 8.31 6.69
CA SER A 118 -6.59 9.06 6.98
C SER A 118 -6.58 9.55 8.41
N TYR A 119 -5.42 9.43 9.05
CA TYR A 119 -5.06 10.06 10.31
C TYR A 119 -3.82 10.92 10.08
N ASP A 120 -3.41 11.71 11.07
CA ASP A 120 -2.30 12.65 10.91
C ASP A 120 -0.98 11.97 10.52
N LYS A 121 -0.70 10.81 11.12
CA LYS A 121 0.60 10.12 10.94
C LYS A 121 0.57 8.92 9.99
N PHE A 122 -0.61 8.40 9.68
CA PHE A 122 -0.77 7.20 8.85
C PHE A 122 -2.14 7.19 8.18
N LYS A 123 -2.28 6.36 7.15
CA LYS A 123 -3.58 6.06 6.55
C LYS A 123 -3.77 4.58 6.33
N ILE A 124 -5.03 4.17 6.28
CA ILE A 124 -5.46 2.81 5.98
C ILE A 124 -6.20 2.84 4.65
N ASP A 125 -5.64 2.15 3.66
CA ASP A 125 -6.24 1.95 2.34
C ASP A 125 -6.85 0.54 2.27
N SER A 126 -8.15 0.45 2.04
CA SER A 126 -8.82 -0.78 1.60
C SER A 126 -9.08 -0.66 0.10
N THR A 127 -8.55 -1.59 -0.70
CA THR A 127 -8.67 -1.58 -2.16
C THR A 127 -9.22 -2.89 -2.68
N ARG A 128 -10.31 -2.84 -3.44
CA ARG A 128 -10.73 -3.91 -4.34
C ARG A 128 -10.10 -3.67 -5.70
N ILE A 129 -9.44 -4.69 -6.23
CA ILE A 129 -8.77 -4.64 -7.53
C ILE A 129 -9.44 -5.65 -8.44
N THR A 130 -9.99 -5.15 -9.55
CA THR A 130 -10.62 -5.98 -10.59
C THR A 130 -9.78 -5.90 -11.85
N SER A 131 -9.36 -7.05 -12.35
CA SER A 131 -8.73 -7.22 -13.66
C SER A 131 -9.49 -8.29 -14.43
N GLU A 132 -9.27 -8.41 -15.74
CA GLU A 132 -9.95 -9.42 -16.58
C GLU A 132 -9.92 -10.83 -15.99
N ALA A 133 -8.79 -11.24 -15.40
CA ALA A 133 -8.61 -12.60 -14.92
C ALA A 133 -9.10 -12.84 -13.47
N HIS A 134 -9.06 -11.82 -12.60
CA HIS A 134 -9.20 -12.02 -11.15
C HIS A 134 -9.67 -10.76 -10.41
N ILE A 135 -10.32 -10.99 -9.26
CA ILE A 135 -10.60 -9.99 -8.23
C ILE A 135 -9.67 -10.24 -7.05
N HIS A 136 -9.03 -9.18 -6.54
CA HIS A 136 -8.17 -9.23 -5.36
C HIS A 136 -8.50 -8.11 -4.38
N TYR A 137 -8.43 -8.43 -3.10
CA TYR A 137 -8.63 -7.48 -2.01
C TYR A 137 -7.30 -7.14 -1.36
N LYS A 138 -7.08 -5.87 -1.04
CA LYS A 138 -5.88 -5.40 -0.35
C LYS A 138 -6.25 -4.48 0.78
N ILE A 139 -5.62 -4.68 1.93
CA ILE A 139 -5.65 -3.78 3.07
C ILE A 139 -4.21 -3.34 3.31
N LYS A 140 -3.98 -2.04 3.34
CA LYS A 140 -2.65 -1.46 3.51
C LYS A 140 -2.67 -0.34 4.52
N LEU A 141 -1.68 -0.34 5.39
CA LEU A 141 -1.31 0.82 6.19
C LEU A 141 -0.14 1.53 5.50
N GLU A 142 -0.23 2.84 5.36
CA GLU A 142 0.84 3.69 4.84
C GLU A 142 1.25 4.71 5.89
N VAL A 143 2.55 4.82 6.12
CA VAL A 143 3.13 5.78 7.07
C VAL A 143 3.31 7.12 6.36
N LEU A 144 2.63 8.16 6.87
CA LEU A 144 2.65 9.51 6.32
C LEU A 144 3.73 10.37 6.98
N ASP A 145 3.93 10.18 8.28
CA ASP A 145 4.89 10.91 9.10
C ASP A 145 6.02 9.99 9.57
N ASP A 146 7.26 10.40 9.37
CA ASP A 146 8.44 9.63 9.78
C ASP A 146 8.71 9.71 11.30
N ASP A 147 7.97 10.55 12.04
CA ASP A 147 7.91 10.57 13.51
C ASP A 147 6.71 9.76 14.05
N CYS A 148 6.16 8.87 13.23
CA CYS A 148 5.17 7.90 13.67
C CYS A 148 5.80 6.86 14.62
N GLU A 149 5.20 6.72 15.80
CA GLU A 149 5.66 5.75 16.78
C GLU A 149 5.43 4.31 16.28
N PRO A 150 6.47 3.46 16.24
CA PRO A 150 6.32 2.07 15.82
C PRO A 150 5.24 1.29 16.57
N LYS A 151 5.09 1.55 17.88
CA LYS A 151 4.07 0.91 18.73
C LYS A 151 2.65 1.23 18.28
N LEU A 152 2.39 2.47 17.83
CA LEU A 152 1.09 2.86 17.31
C LEU A 152 0.75 2.04 16.06
N LEU A 153 1.72 1.89 15.14
CA LEU A 153 1.55 1.09 13.93
C LEU A 153 1.28 -0.39 14.23
N GLU A 154 1.97 -0.96 15.21
CA GLU A 154 1.70 -2.34 15.67
C GLU A 154 0.30 -2.50 16.24
N LEU A 155 -0.16 -1.57 17.09
CA LEU A 155 -1.52 -1.58 17.65
C LEU A 155 -2.58 -1.51 16.54
N ILE A 156 -2.38 -0.66 15.54
CA ILE A 156 -3.33 -0.55 14.42
C ILE A 156 -3.37 -1.86 13.62
N LEU A 157 -2.21 -2.49 13.36
CA LEU A 157 -2.14 -3.78 12.69
C LEU A 157 -2.90 -4.87 13.45
N GLU A 158 -2.90 -4.84 14.79
CA GLU A 158 -3.72 -5.73 15.62
C GLU A 158 -5.22 -5.48 15.44
N CYS A 159 -5.63 -4.22 15.34
CA CYS A 159 -7.03 -3.82 15.14
C CYS A 159 -7.57 -4.17 13.75
N ILE A 160 -6.78 -3.98 12.70
CA ILE A 160 -7.20 -4.29 11.31
C ILE A 160 -6.96 -5.74 10.93
N ARG A 161 -6.40 -6.55 11.83
CA ARG A 161 -6.15 -7.95 11.56
C ARG A 161 -7.50 -8.66 11.36
N PRO A 162 -7.65 -9.42 10.27
CA PRO A 162 -8.91 -10.02 9.91
C PRO A 162 -9.56 -10.92 10.97
N SER A 163 -8.76 -11.62 11.76
CA SER A 163 -9.23 -12.47 12.87
C SER A 163 -9.80 -11.68 14.06
N THR A 164 -9.50 -10.38 14.18
CA THR A 164 -9.90 -9.50 15.30
C THR A 164 -10.92 -8.44 14.89
N VAL A 165 -11.00 -8.06 13.61
CA VAL A 165 -11.94 -7.05 13.09
C VAL A 165 -13.39 -7.38 13.48
N LEU A 166 -13.78 -8.65 13.43
CA LEU A 166 -15.15 -9.06 13.73
C LEU A 166 -15.52 -8.94 15.22
N GLN A 167 -14.54 -8.93 16.13
CA GLN A 167 -14.76 -8.86 17.59
C GLN A 167 -14.70 -7.42 18.10
N ILE A 168 -13.76 -6.60 17.60
CA ILE A 168 -13.58 -5.21 18.05
C ILE A 168 -14.69 -4.30 17.51
N PHE A 169 -15.08 -4.42 16.24
CA PHE A 169 -16.16 -3.58 15.69
C PHE A 169 -17.55 -3.93 16.24
N LYS A 170 -17.79 -5.19 16.63
CA LYS A 170 -18.99 -5.57 17.39
C LYS A 170 -19.06 -4.91 18.77
N LEU A 171 -17.92 -4.59 19.38
CA LEU A 171 -17.86 -3.88 20.65
C LEU A 171 -18.14 -2.38 20.47
N ILE A 172 -17.59 -1.76 19.41
CA ILE A 172 -17.78 -0.34 19.13
C ILE A 172 -19.22 -0.02 18.73
N ASN A 173 -19.89 -0.87 17.94
CA ASN A 173 -21.29 -0.68 17.54
C ASN A 173 -22.32 -1.07 18.63
N LYS A 174 -21.87 -1.42 19.84
CA LYS A 174 -22.74 -1.69 21.00
C LYS A 174 -22.67 -0.59 22.08
N LEU A 175 -21.80 0.40 21.90
CA LEU A 175 -21.73 1.62 22.71
C LEU A 175 -22.50 2.73 21.99
#